data_AF-A0A8T0XLW8-F1
#
_entry.id   AF-A0A8T0XLW8-F1
#
_cell.length_a   1.000
_cell.length_b   1.000
_cell.length_c   1.000
_cell.angle_alpha   90.00
_cell.angle_beta   90.00
_cell.angle_gamma   90.00
#
_symmetry.space_group_name_H-M   'P 1'
#
loop_
_entity.id
_entity.type
_entity.pdbx_description
1 polymer ?
#
loop_
_entity_poly.entity_id
_entity_poly.type
_entity_poly.pdbx_seq_one_letter_code
_entity_poly.pdbx_strand_id
1 'polypeptide(L)'
;MKDYLDWTERKGIWASSTPSPLLPTLRAIVQAGICMGLYLYLSPKFPLSRFSEPLYYEWGFWHRLFYQYMSGFTARWKYYFIWSISEAAIIISGLGFTGWSASSPPKAKWDRSKNVDVLGVELAGSAVQLPLVWNVQVSTWLRYYVYERLIQKGKKPGFLQLLGTQTVSAIWHGLYPGYIIFFVQSALMINGSRVIYRWQQAVSNSVLRSILAFLNFAYTLLVLNYSCIGFQVLSFKETLASYQSVYYVGTIVPIVCLLLGNVFKPARKPKAQKAE
;
A
#
# COMPACT_ATOMS: atom_id res chain seq x y z
N MET A 1 -15.92 -16.80 -0.52
CA MET A 1 -17.08 -17.63 -0.92
C MET A 1 -17.88 -18.09 0.28
N LYS A 2 -17.28 -18.78 1.27
CA LYS A 2 -17.97 -19.17 2.51
C LYS A 2 -18.77 -18.03 3.16
N ASP A 3 -18.14 -16.90 3.44
CA ASP A 3 -18.82 -15.75 4.07
C ASP A 3 -20.01 -15.20 3.27
N TYR A 4 -19.93 -15.25 1.94
CA TYR A 4 -21.02 -14.82 1.08
C TYR A 4 -22.20 -15.80 1.16
N LEU A 5 -21.91 -17.11 1.14
CA LEU A 5 -22.92 -18.15 1.32
C LEU A 5 -23.57 -18.07 2.70
N ASP A 6 -22.76 -17.91 3.76
CA ASP A 6 -23.26 -17.75 5.12
C ASP A 6 -24.16 -16.51 5.24
N TRP A 7 -23.85 -15.41 4.55
CA TRP A 7 -24.71 -14.22 4.49
C TRP A 7 -26.03 -14.48 3.75
N THR A 8 -25.99 -15.09 2.56
CA THR A 8 -27.20 -15.40 1.77
C THR A 8 -28.12 -16.40 2.44
N GLU A 9 -27.53 -17.37 3.16
CA GLU A 9 -28.24 -18.43 3.87
C GLU A 9 -28.59 -18.04 5.32
N ARG A 10 -28.30 -16.80 5.75
CA ARG A 10 -28.56 -16.30 7.11
C ARG A 10 -27.95 -17.20 8.20
N LYS A 11 -26.68 -17.57 8.04
CA LYS A 11 -25.90 -18.38 8.99
C LYS A 11 -24.90 -17.53 9.79
N GLY A 12 -24.42 -18.09 10.90
CA GLY A 12 -23.38 -17.48 11.74
C GLY A 12 -23.79 -16.09 12.26
N ILE A 13 -22.95 -15.09 12.01
CA ILE A 13 -23.18 -13.71 12.49
C ILE A 13 -24.36 -13.00 11.80
N TRP A 14 -24.93 -13.59 10.75
CA TRP A 14 -26.11 -13.08 10.04
C TRP A 14 -27.39 -13.85 10.35
N ALA A 15 -27.34 -14.81 11.29
CA ALA A 15 -28.52 -15.58 11.70
C ALA A 15 -29.53 -14.73 12.50
N SER A 16 -29.04 -13.70 13.20
CA SER A 16 -29.86 -12.68 13.83
C SER A 16 -29.97 -11.42 12.96
N SER A 17 -30.91 -10.54 13.31
CA SER A 17 -31.05 -9.23 12.70
C SER A 17 -29.75 -8.43 12.83
N THR A 18 -29.21 -7.99 11.70
CA THR A 18 -28.03 -7.13 11.65
C THR A 18 -28.37 -5.71 12.11
N PRO A 19 -27.44 -5.01 12.78
CA PRO A 19 -27.63 -3.60 13.13
C PRO A 19 -27.81 -2.74 11.89
N SER A 20 -28.38 -1.53 12.08
CA SER A 20 -28.61 -0.60 10.97
C SER A 20 -27.29 -0.25 10.25
N PRO A 21 -27.22 -0.44 8.92
CA PRO A 21 -26.03 -0.11 8.13
C PRO A 21 -25.96 1.38 7.75
N LEU A 22 -26.99 2.19 8.04
CA LEU A 22 -27.13 3.53 7.46
C LEU A 22 -26.00 4.48 7.84
N LEU A 23 -25.63 4.55 9.12
CA LEU A 23 -24.55 5.42 9.57
C LEU A 23 -23.17 5.00 9.01
N PRO A 24 -22.75 3.72 9.08
CA PRO A 24 -21.54 3.25 8.40
C PRO A 24 -21.55 3.50 6.89
N THR A 25 -22.70 3.29 6.24
CA THR A 25 -22.86 3.57 4.80
C THR A 25 -22.63 5.05 4.50
N LEU A 26 -23.25 5.94 5.27
CA LEU A 26 -23.07 7.39 5.13
C LEU A 26 -21.60 7.81 5.28
N ARG A 27 -20.87 7.22 6.24
CA ARG A 27 -19.43 7.48 6.42
C ARG A 27 -18.62 7.08 5.19
N ALA A 28 -18.89 5.90 4.62
CA ALA A 28 -18.22 5.43 3.41
C ALA A 28 -18.55 6.30 2.18
N ILE A 29 -19.80 6.76 2.06
CA ILE A 29 -20.23 7.70 1.00
C ILE A 29 -19.52 9.05 1.16
N VAL A 30 -19.42 9.60 2.38
CA VAL A 30 -18.70 10.86 2.64
C VAL A 30 -17.22 10.70 2.28
N GLN A 31 -16.56 9.60 2.69
CA GLN A 31 -15.19 9.31 2.30
C GLN A 31 -15.04 9.25 0.77
N ALA A 32 -15.95 8.56 0.08
CA ALA A 32 -15.96 8.49 -1.38
C ALA A 32 -16.09 9.89 -2.01
N GLY A 33 -17.02 10.71 -1.52
CA GLY A 33 -17.22 12.09 -1.98
C GLY A 33 -15.97 12.96 -1.82
N ILE A 34 -15.30 12.91 -0.66
CA ILE A 34 -14.03 13.60 -0.43
C ILE A 34 -12.96 13.12 -1.42
N CYS A 35 -12.84 11.80 -1.62
CA CYS A 35 -11.84 11.24 -2.52
C CYS A 35 -12.06 11.67 -3.97
N MET A 36 -13.31 11.65 -4.45
CA MET A 36 -13.65 12.13 -5.79
C MET A 36 -13.40 13.63 -5.93
N GLY A 37 -13.81 14.44 -4.95
CA GLY A 37 -13.56 15.89 -4.96
C GLY A 37 -12.07 16.22 -5.07
N LEU A 38 -11.23 15.54 -4.28
CA LEU A 38 -9.77 15.69 -4.36
C LEU A 38 -9.20 15.22 -5.71
N TYR A 39 -9.69 14.10 -6.25
CA TYR A 39 -9.25 13.63 -7.57
C TYR A 39 -9.59 14.64 -8.68
N LEU A 40 -10.81 15.17 -8.71
CA LEU A 40 -11.25 16.15 -9.70
C LEU A 40 -10.49 17.47 -9.58
N TYR A 41 -10.14 17.87 -8.35
CA TYR A 41 -9.34 19.07 -8.11
C TYR A 41 -7.88 18.93 -8.55
N LEU A 42 -7.27 17.76 -8.29
CA LEU A 42 -5.85 17.54 -8.51
C LEU A 42 -5.52 17.04 -9.93
N SER A 43 -6.39 16.27 -10.57
CA SER A 43 -6.12 15.66 -11.88
C SER A 43 -5.80 16.67 -13.01
N PRO A 44 -6.42 17.86 -13.09
CA PRO A 44 -6.04 18.86 -14.09
C PRO A 44 -4.68 19.54 -13.78
N LYS A 45 -4.23 19.50 -12.52
CA LYS A 45 -2.97 20.14 -12.07
C LYS A 45 -1.76 19.23 -12.25
N PHE A 46 -1.96 17.92 -12.13
CA PHE A 46 -0.91 16.92 -12.23
C PHE A 46 -1.16 15.87 -13.33
N PRO A 47 -1.51 16.28 -14.57
CA PRO A 47 -1.79 15.34 -15.65
C PRO A 47 -0.55 14.56 -16.08
N LEU A 48 -0.74 13.30 -16.44
CA LEU A 48 0.35 12.44 -16.93
C LEU A 48 0.95 12.93 -18.26
N SER A 49 0.21 13.71 -19.06
CA SER A 49 0.72 14.28 -20.31
C SER A 49 1.96 15.16 -20.09
N ARG A 50 2.12 15.75 -18.89
CA ARG A 50 3.25 16.61 -18.56
C ARG A 50 4.60 15.90 -18.72
N PHE A 51 4.68 14.59 -18.48
CA PHE A 51 5.91 13.81 -18.61
C PHE A 51 6.48 13.79 -20.04
N SER A 52 5.63 14.07 -21.03
CA SER A 52 6.00 14.10 -22.45
C SER A 52 6.22 15.52 -22.97
N GLU A 53 6.00 16.55 -22.15
CA GLU A 53 6.18 17.95 -22.55
C GLU A 53 7.63 18.43 -22.31
N PRO A 54 8.25 19.17 -23.25
CA PRO A 54 9.60 19.70 -23.08
C PRO A 54 9.79 20.51 -21.80
N LEU A 55 8.77 21.30 -21.42
CA LEU A 55 8.77 22.12 -20.20
C LEU A 55 9.08 21.32 -18.93
N TYR A 56 8.64 20.06 -18.85
CA TYR A 56 8.93 19.20 -17.70
C TYR A 56 10.44 18.97 -17.51
N TYR A 57 11.19 18.87 -18.61
CA TYR A 57 12.62 18.61 -18.59
C TYR A 57 13.45 19.86 -18.32
N GLU A 58 12.89 21.06 -18.51
CA GLU A 58 13.50 22.34 -18.13
C GLU A 58 13.50 22.57 -16.61
N TRP A 59 12.59 21.91 -15.87
CA TRP A 59 12.50 22.06 -14.43
C TRP A 59 13.70 21.49 -13.68
N GLY A 60 14.05 22.07 -12.53
CA GLY A 60 15.05 21.50 -11.63
C GLY A 60 14.63 20.14 -11.05
N PHE A 61 15.61 19.40 -10.53
CA PHE A 61 15.42 18.06 -9.94
C PHE A 61 14.27 18.01 -8.92
N TRP A 62 14.26 18.93 -7.94
CA TRP A 62 13.26 18.95 -6.88
C TRP A 62 11.84 19.19 -7.40
N HIS A 63 11.69 20.03 -8.43
CA HIS A 63 10.39 20.32 -9.02
C HIS A 63 9.88 19.09 -9.81
N ARG A 64 10.74 18.43 -10.59
CA ARG A 64 10.38 17.17 -11.26
C ARG A 64 10.00 16.06 -10.28
N LEU A 65 10.75 15.93 -9.18
CA LEU A 65 10.46 14.94 -8.14
C LEU A 65 9.16 15.24 -7.42
N PHE A 66 8.90 16.50 -7.05
CA PHE A 66 7.63 16.93 -6.48
C PHE A 66 6.47 16.68 -7.44
N TYR A 67 6.66 16.93 -8.74
CA TYR A 67 5.64 16.66 -9.74
C TYR A 67 5.32 15.16 -9.82
N GLN A 68 6.33 14.28 -9.84
CA GLN A 68 6.12 12.83 -9.75
C GLN A 68 5.38 12.42 -8.48
N TYR A 69 5.76 12.99 -7.33
CA TYR A 69 5.06 12.79 -6.08
C TYR A 69 3.58 13.13 -6.22
N MET A 70 3.27 14.33 -6.72
CA MET A 70 1.91 14.81 -6.83
C MET A 70 1.10 14.07 -7.90
N SER A 71 1.69 13.63 -9.01
CA SER A 71 1.03 12.77 -9.99
C SER A 71 0.62 11.43 -9.38
N GLY A 72 1.54 10.78 -8.66
CA GLY A 72 1.26 9.53 -7.96
C GLY A 72 0.20 9.67 -6.87
N PHE A 73 0.31 10.71 -6.06
CA PHE A 73 -0.67 11.07 -5.03
C PHE A 73 -2.06 11.31 -5.64
N THR A 74 -2.14 12.12 -6.70
CA THR A 74 -3.37 12.41 -7.44
C THR A 74 -4.02 11.13 -7.95
N ALA A 75 -3.21 10.21 -8.50
CA ALA A 75 -3.69 8.95 -9.06
C ALA A 75 -4.37 8.04 -8.04
N ARG A 76 -3.98 8.09 -6.77
CA ARG A 76 -4.54 7.22 -5.74
C ARG A 76 -5.99 7.56 -5.41
N TRP A 77 -6.37 8.83 -5.50
CA TRP A 77 -7.70 9.30 -5.12
C TRP A 77 -8.85 8.68 -5.92
N LYS A 78 -8.68 8.37 -7.22
CA LYS A 78 -9.70 7.62 -7.99
C LYS A 78 -9.89 6.19 -7.47
N TYR A 79 -8.82 5.55 -6.99
CA TYR A 79 -8.89 4.22 -6.40
C TYR A 79 -9.54 4.28 -5.00
N TYR A 80 -9.19 5.29 -4.20
CA TYR A 80 -9.85 5.55 -2.91
C TYR A 80 -11.35 5.76 -3.09
N PHE A 81 -11.76 6.52 -4.09
CA PHE A 81 -13.17 6.70 -4.44
C PHE A 81 -13.85 5.38 -4.78
N ILE A 82 -13.37 4.64 -5.79
CA ILE A 82 -14.08 3.45 -6.29
C ILE A 82 -14.16 2.35 -5.22
N TRP A 83 -13.14 2.23 -4.37
CA TRP A 83 -13.16 1.29 -3.27
C TRP A 83 -14.07 1.73 -2.13
N SER A 84 -14.11 3.02 -1.80
CA SER A 84 -15.01 3.53 -0.74
C SER A 84 -16.49 3.43 -1.15
N ILE A 85 -16.83 3.71 -2.41
CA ILE A 85 -18.21 3.57 -2.88
C ILE A 85 -18.64 2.10 -2.97
N SER A 86 -17.72 1.21 -3.36
CA SER A 86 -17.95 -0.24 -3.34
C SER A 86 -18.17 -0.75 -1.92
N GLU A 87 -17.37 -0.27 -0.97
CA GLU A 87 -17.54 -0.57 0.45
C GLU A 87 -18.91 -0.12 0.96
N ALA A 88 -19.36 1.09 0.60
CA ALA A 88 -20.70 1.58 0.95
C ALA A 88 -21.81 0.64 0.45
N ALA A 89 -21.71 0.14 -0.79
CA ALA A 89 -22.67 -0.81 -1.37
C ALA A 89 -22.71 -2.15 -0.62
N ILE A 90 -21.56 -2.67 -0.18
CA ILE A 90 -21.50 -3.89 0.62
C ILE A 90 -22.07 -3.64 2.02
N ILE A 91 -21.77 -2.50 2.65
CA ILE A 91 -22.28 -2.16 3.98
C ILE A 91 -23.81 -2.08 3.95
N ILE A 92 -24.40 -1.32 3.02
CA ILE A 92 -25.86 -1.16 2.96
C ILE A 92 -26.61 -2.47 2.68
N SER A 93 -25.96 -3.42 1.99
CA SER A 93 -26.52 -4.77 1.77
C SER A 93 -26.57 -5.64 3.05
N GLY A 94 -25.85 -5.27 4.11
CA GLY A 94 -25.69 -6.08 5.32
C GLY A 94 -24.52 -7.08 5.27
N LEU A 95 -23.98 -7.39 4.08
CA LEU A 95 -22.81 -8.27 3.93
C LEU A 95 -21.55 -7.69 4.62
N GLY A 96 -21.47 -6.36 4.73
CA GLY A 96 -20.34 -5.67 5.35
C GLY A 96 -20.13 -5.99 6.83
N PHE A 97 -21.13 -6.55 7.50
CA PHE A 97 -21.10 -6.82 8.93
C PHE A 97 -20.04 -7.87 9.31
N THR A 98 -19.29 -7.58 10.37
CA THR A 98 -18.19 -8.42 10.88
C THR A 98 -18.32 -8.73 12.37
N GLY A 99 -19.47 -8.42 12.97
CA GLY A 99 -19.73 -8.64 14.39
C GLY A 99 -19.60 -7.37 15.22
N TRP A 100 -19.37 -7.54 16.53
CA TRP A 100 -19.38 -6.47 17.52
C TRP A 100 -17.98 -6.20 18.08
N SER A 101 -17.70 -4.95 18.44
CA SER A 101 -16.49 -4.60 19.19
C SER A 101 -16.58 -5.05 20.64
N ALA A 102 -15.41 -5.27 21.25
CA ALA A 102 -15.28 -5.54 22.69
C ALA A 102 -15.46 -4.28 23.57
N SER A 103 -15.98 -3.18 23.02
CA SER A 103 -16.22 -1.95 23.78
C SER A 103 -17.50 -2.05 24.60
N SER A 104 -17.61 -1.21 25.64
CA SER A 104 -18.83 -1.04 26.42
C SER A 104 -19.37 0.39 26.22
N PRO A 105 -20.49 0.59 25.50
CA PRO A 105 -21.33 -0.42 24.84
C PRO A 105 -20.69 -1.00 23.55
N PRO A 106 -21.10 -2.22 23.11
CA PRO A 106 -20.61 -2.82 21.88
C PRO A 106 -21.03 -2.02 20.64
N LYS A 107 -20.11 -1.85 19.69
CA LYS A 107 -20.35 -1.16 18.42
C LYS A 107 -20.26 -2.16 17.27
N ALA A 108 -21.19 -2.08 16.34
CA ALA A 108 -21.20 -2.88 15.14
C ALA A 108 -19.97 -2.57 14.26
N LYS A 109 -19.29 -3.59 13.77
CA LYS A 109 -18.15 -3.47 12.85
C LYS A 109 -18.57 -3.81 11.43
N TRP A 110 -18.05 -3.03 10.48
CA TRP A 110 -18.46 -3.06 9.07
C TRP A 110 -17.26 -3.24 8.13
N ASP A 111 -16.28 -4.02 8.55
CA ASP A 111 -14.95 -4.02 7.93
C ASP A 111 -14.77 -5.12 6.86
N ARG A 112 -15.80 -5.93 6.55
CA ARG A 112 -15.68 -7.16 5.73
C ARG A 112 -15.01 -6.89 4.38
N SER A 113 -15.45 -5.82 3.72
CA SER A 113 -15.01 -5.44 2.38
C SER A 113 -14.26 -4.12 2.36
N LYS A 114 -13.72 -3.68 3.51
CA LYS A 114 -12.83 -2.53 3.55
C LYS A 114 -11.62 -2.85 2.67
N ASN A 115 -11.50 -2.15 1.54
CA ASN A 115 -10.42 -2.39 0.59
C ASN A 115 -9.31 -1.34 0.69
N VAL A 116 -9.56 -0.24 1.42
CA VAL A 116 -8.58 0.81 1.61
C VAL A 116 -8.72 1.53 2.95
N ASP A 117 -7.58 1.88 3.53
CA ASP A 117 -7.47 2.84 4.62
C ASP A 117 -6.68 4.06 4.11
N VAL A 118 -7.39 5.12 3.73
CA VAL A 118 -6.77 6.28 3.04
C VAL A 118 -5.65 6.90 3.87
N LEU A 119 -5.91 7.18 5.15
CA LEU A 119 -4.91 7.74 6.04
C LEU A 119 -3.81 6.73 6.34
N GLY A 120 -4.16 5.45 6.48
CA GLY A 120 -3.17 4.38 6.63
C GLY A 120 -2.18 4.31 5.47
N VAL A 121 -2.62 4.59 4.23
CA VAL A 121 -1.74 4.64 3.07
C VAL A 121 -0.88 5.90 3.06
N GLU A 122 -1.49 7.08 3.18
CA GLU A 122 -0.75 8.34 3.05
C GLU A 122 0.19 8.62 4.25
N LEU A 123 -0.08 8.01 5.40
CA LEU A 123 0.72 8.14 6.62
C LEU A 123 1.51 6.85 6.97
N ALA A 124 1.67 5.93 6.01
CA ALA A 124 2.38 4.68 6.22
C ALA A 124 3.85 4.94 6.62
N GLY A 125 4.19 4.70 7.89
CA GLY A 125 5.55 4.86 8.42
C GLY A 125 6.54 3.82 7.90
N SER A 126 6.05 2.78 7.20
CA SER A 126 6.85 1.76 6.55
C SER A 126 6.13 1.19 5.33
N ALA A 127 6.86 0.95 4.24
CA ALA A 127 6.33 0.32 3.05
C ALA A 127 5.77 -1.10 3.30
N VAL A 128 6.18 -1.76 4.40
CA VAL A 128 5.62 -3.06 4.82
C VAL A 128 4.15 -2.94 5.20
N GLN A 129 3.70 -1.76 5.63
CA GLN A 129 2.31 -1.51 6.01
C GLN A 129 1.41 -1.36 4.79
N LEU A 130 1.93 -0.87 3.65
CA LEU A 130 1.13 -0.53 2.47
C LEU A 130 0.18 -1.67 2.02
N PRO A 131 0.59 -2.95 1.89
CA PRO A 131 -0.33 -4.01 1.49
C PRO A 131 -1.46 -4.30 2.48
N LEU A 132 -1.34 -3.82 3.73
CA LEU A 132 -2.36 -3.98 4.77
C LEU A 132 -3.44 -2.90 4.72
N VAL A 133 -3.19 -1.82 3.98
CA VAL A 133 -4.05 -0.62 3.93
C VAL A 133 -4.42 -0.20 2.51
N TRP A 134 -3.71 -0.69 1.49
CA TRP A 134 -3.99 -0.47 0.08
C TRP A 134 -4.41 -1.77 -0.60
N ASN A 135 -5.55 -1.75 -1.28
CA ASN A 135 -6.10 -2.88 -2.02
C ASN A 135 -6.12 -4.17 -1.15
N VAL A 136 -6.67 -4.04 0.05
CA VAL A 136 -6.55 -5.04 1.13
C VAL A 136 -7.02 -6.42 0.71
N GLN A 137 -8.09 -6.51 -0.09
CA GLN A 137 -8.66 -7.79 -0.53
C GLN A 137 -7.69 -8.53 -1.48
N VAL A 138 -7.14 -7.83 -2.47
CA VAL A 138 -6.14 -8.43 -3.39
C VAL A 138 -4.85 -8.74 -2.65
N SER A 139 -4.39 -7.86 -1.76
CA SER A 139 -3.21 -8.10 -0.92
C SER A 139 -3.37 -9.34 -0.03
N THR A 140 -4.57 -9.55 0.52
CA THR A 140 -4.92 -10.73 1.32
C THR A 140 -4.95 -11.99 0.45
N TRP A 141 -5.52 -11.91 -0.75
CA TRP A 141 -5.51 -13.00 -1.72
C TRP A 141 -4.08 -13.38 -2.12
N LEU A 142 -3.25 -12.42 -2.53
CA LEU A 142 -1.84 -12.63 -2.87
C LEU A 142 -1.08 -13.25 -1.68
N ARG A 143 -1.36 -12.80 -0.46
CA ARG A 143 -0.73 -13.38 0.74
C ARG A 143 -1.01 -14.87 0.87
N TYR A 144 -2.28 -15.27 0.88
CA TYR A 144 -2.67 -16.66 1.17
C TYR A 144 -2.46 -17.62 -0.01
N TYR A 145 -2.66 -17.13 -1.24
CA TYR A 145 -2.65 -17.98 -2.44
C TYR A 145 -1.34 -17.95 -3.20
N VAL A 146 -0.47 -16.95 -2.96
CA VAL A 146 0.83 -16.85 -3.63
C VAL A 146 1.97 -16.83 -2.61
N TYR A 147 2.07 -15.78 -1.81
CA TYR A 147 3.23 -15.56 -0.92
C TYR A 147 3.45 -16.71 0.05
N GLU A 148 2.44 -17.10 0.81
CA GLU A 148 2.55 -18.20 1.80
C GLU A 148 2.75 -19.57 1.13
N ARG A 149 2.30 -19.73 -0.11
CA ARG A 149 2.50 -20.96 -0.90
C ARG A 149 3.92 -21.08 -1.46
N LEU A 150 4.61 -19.96 -1.69
CA LEU A 150 6.01 -19.93 -2.10
C LEU A 150 6.99 -20.19 -0.94
N ILE A 151 6.50 -20.21 0.31
CA ILE A 151 7.32 -20.50 1.49
C ILE A 151 7.47 -22.01 1.64
N GLN A 152 8.71 -22.50 1.56
CA GLN A 152 9.03 -23.90 1.83
C GLN A 152 8.83 -24.22 3.32
N LYS A 153 8.27 -25.40 3.63
CA LYS A 153 8.06 -25.87 5.01
C LYS A 153 9.35 -25.75 5.81
N GLY A 154 9.27 -25.16 7.00
CA GLY A 154 10.41 -24.95 7.90
C GLY A 154 11.35 -23.79 7.53
N LYS A 155 11.17 -23.13 6.38
CA LYS A 155 11.99 -21.98 5.98
C LYS A 155 11.29 -20.66 6.27
N LYS A 156 12.08 -19.63 6.59
CA LYS A 156 11.58 -18.25 6.71
C LYS A 156 11.41 -17.65 5.30
N PRO A 157 10.35 -16.86 5.07
CA PRO A 157 10.20 -16.14 3.81
C PRO A 157 11.34 -15.14 3.61
N GLY A 158 11.86 -15.09 2.39
CA GLY A 158 12.90 -14.16 1.97
C GLY A 158 12.42 -13.19 0.89
N PHE A 159 13.40 -12.54 0.25
CA PHE A 159 13.15 -11.61 -0.85
C PHE A 159 12.54 -12.31 -2.07
N LEU A 160 12.93 -13.55 -2.37
CA LEU A 160 12.44 -14.28 -3.55
C LEU A 160 10.93 -14.58 -3.48
N GLN A 161 10.39 -14.94 -2.32
CA GLN A 161 8.95 -15.14 -2.14
C GLN A 161 8.18 -13.82 -2.34
N LEU A 162 8.72 -12.72 -1.82
CA LEU A 162 8.15 -11.39 -2.01
C LEU A 162 8.19 -10.99 -3.49
N LEU A 163 9.35 -11.14 -4.15
CA LEU A 163 9.51 -10.84 -5.57
C LEU A 163 8.55 -11.66 -6.42
N GLY A 164 8.48 -12.98 -6.22
CA GLY A 164 7.52 -13.84 -6.93
C GLY A 164 6.06 -13.41 -6.72
N THR A 165 5.70 -12.99 -5.51
CA THR A 165 4.35 -12.47 -5.22
C THR A 165 4.08 -11.16 -5.95
N GLN A 166 5.03 -10.23 -5.95
CA GLN A 166 4.89 -8.97 -6.69
C GLN A 166 4.86 -9.21 -8.21
N THR A 167 5.64 -10.15 -8.74
CA THR A 167 5.60 -10.54 -10.15
C THR A 167 4.23 -11.10 -10.54
N VAL A 168 3.63 -11.96 -9.71
CA VAL A 168 2.26 -12.44 -9.95
C VAL A 168 1.26 -11.29 -9.91
N SER A 169 1.43 -10.34 -8.98
CA SER A 169 0.62 -9.11 -8.96
C SER A 169 0.79 -8.29 -10.25
N ALA A 170 2.00 -8.20 -10.78
CA ALA A 170 2.27 -7.52 -12.06
C ALA A 170 1.49 -8.16 -13.20
N ILE A 171 1.60 -9.48 -13.34
CA ILE A 171 0.90 -10.24 -14.38
C ILE A 171 -0.62 -10.09 -14.24
N TRP A 172 -1.15 -10.07 -13.01
CA TRP A 172 -2.58 -9.85 -12.74
C TRP A 172 -3.05 -8.47 -13.23
N HIS A 173 -2.21 -7.43 -13.13
CA HIS A 173 -2.50 -6.12 -13.70
C HIS A 173 -2.35 -6.07 -15.23
N GLY A 174 -1.42 -6.85 -15.77
CA GLY A 174 -1.17 -7.00 -17.20
C GLY A 174 0.32 -7.08 -17.56
N LEU A 175 0.62 -7.36 -18.82
CA LEU A 175 2.00 -7.55 -19.30
C LEU A 175 2.66 -6.25 -19.79
N TYR A 176 2.09 -5.08 -19.48
CA TYR A 176 2.70 -3.81 -19.79
C TYR A 176 4.03 -3.64 -19.02
N PRO A 177 5.11 -3.19 -19.67
CA PRO A 177 6.41 -3.04 -19.02
C PRO A 177 6.38 -2.17 -17.75
N GLY A 178 5.58 -1.11 -17.74
CA GLY A 178 5.41 -0.23 -16.58
C GLY A 178 4.89 -0.95 -15.33
N TYR A 179 3.97 -1.91 -15.49
CA TYR A 179 3.50 -2.76 -14.38
C TYR A 179 4.61 -3.64 -13.84
N ILE A 180 5.32 -4.34 -14.73
CA ILE A 180 6.43 -5.23 -14.33
C ILE A 180 7.49 -4.44 -13.55
N ILE A 181 7.88 -3.27 -14.07
CA ILE A 181 8.86 -2.40 -13.41
C ILE A 181 8.36 -1.94 -12.04
N PHE A 182 7.11 -1.44 -11.94
CA PHE A 182 6.53 -1.00 -10.67
C PHE A 182 6.54 -2.11 -9.61
N PHE A 183 6.11 -3.31 -9.96
CA PHE A 183 5.99 -4.41 -9.01
C PHE A 183 7.34 -5.01 -8.61
N VAL A 184 8.32 -5.04 -9.52
CA VAL A 184 9.70 -5.37 -9.14
C VAL A 184 10.25 -4.32 -8.17
N GLN A 185 10.00 -3.04 -8.42
CA GLN A 185 10.39 -1.98 -7.50
C GLN A 185 9.65 -2.04 -6.16
N SER A 186 8.37 -2.42 -6.14
CA SER A 186 7.62 -2.55 -4.88
C SER A 186 8.21 -3.65 -3.98
N ALA A 187 8.76 -4.73 -4.55
CA ALA A 187 9.50 -5.75 -3.80
C ALA A 187 10.77 -5.16 -3.16
N LEU A 188 11.53 -4.34 -3.90
CA LEU A 188 12.71 -3.64 -3.40
C LEU A 188 12.34 -2.62 -2.31
N MET A 189 11.27 -1.86 -2.53
CA MET A 189 10.71 -0.88 -1.61
C MET A 189 10.37 -1.53 -0.25
N ILE A 190 9.56 -2.59 -0.28
CA ILE A 190 9.15 -3.30 0.95
C ILE A 190 10.38 -3.87 1.67
N ASN A 191 11.33 -4.45 0.93
CA ASN A 191 12.50 -5.05 1.54
C ASN A 191 13.48 -4.02 2.12
N GLY A 192 13.68 -2.88 1.44
CA GLY A 192 14.49 -1.77 1.95
C GLY A 192 13.87 -1.15 3.21
N SER A 193 12.54 -0.96 3.23
CA SER A 193 11.84 -0.49 4.44
C SER A 193 11.98 -1.46 5.62
N ARG A 194 12.04 -2.78 5.39
CA ARG A 194 12.35 -3.77 6.44
C ARG A 194 13.74 -3.58 7.03
N VAL A 195 14.73 -3.14 6.26
CA VAL A 195 16.07 -2.85 6.77
C VAL A 195 16.05 -1.65 7.72
N ILE A 196 15.46 -0.53 7.29
CA ILE A 196 15.34 0.68 8.11
C ILE A 196 14.61 0.37 9.43
N TYR A 197 13.51 -0.39 9.35
CA TYR A 197 12.77 -0.82 10.53
C TYR A 197 13.62 -1.68 11.48
N ARG A 198 14.47 -2.58 10.97
CA ARG A 198 15.37 -3.38 11.82
C ARG A 198 16.37 -2.50 12.57
N TRP A 199 16.94 -1.48 11.91
CA TRP A 199 17.81 -0.51 12.59
C TRP A 199 17.05 0.28 13.64
N GLN A 200 15.82 0.73 13.33
CA GLN A 200 14.95 1.42 14.29
C GLN A 200 14.70 0.60 15.57
N GLN A 201 14.49 -0.72 15.42
CA GLN A 201 14.27 -1.62 16.57
C GLN A 201 15.55 -1.93 17.36
N ALA A 202 16.71 -1.83 16.71
CA ALA A 202 18.01 -2.14 17.31
C ALA A 202 18.54 -1.02 18.19
N VAL A 203 18.27 0.25 17.84
CA VAL A 203 18.73 1.39 18.62
C VAL A 203 17.95 1.53 19.93
N SER A 204 18.66 1.86 21.02
CA SER A 204 18.06 2.16 22.34
C SER A 204 17.71 3.64 22.49
N ASN A 205 18.51 4.52 21.88
CA ASN A 205 18.31 5.97 21.90
C ASN A 205 16.98 6.37 21.22
N SER A 206 16.14 7.11 21.95
CA SER A 206 14.80 7.52 21.50
C SER A 206 14.83 8.49 20.33
N VAL A 207 15.75 9.46 20.33
CA VAL A 207 15.92 10.44 19.25
C VAL A 207 16.32 9.73 17.96
N LEU A 208 17.33 8.84 18.02
CA LEU A 208 17.76 8.06 16.86
C LEU A 208 16.64 7.13 16.35
N ARG A 209 15.85 6.54 17.25
CA ARG A 209 14.68 5.75 16.87
C ARG A 209 13.64 6.59 16.12
N SER A 210 13.35 7.80 16.59
CA SER A 210 12.42 8.72 15.93
C SER A 210 12.94 9.19 14.57
N ILE A 211 14.24 9.48 14.45
CA ILE A 211 14.88 9.80 13.17
C ILE A 211 14.71 8.64 12.18
N LEU A 212 15.00 7.39 12.60
CA LEU A 212 14.85 6.22 11.74
C LEU A 212 13.39 5.96 11.35
N ALA A 213 12.44 6.21 12.25
CA ALA A 213 11.01 6.13 11.94
C ALA A 213 10.61 7.16 10.87
N PHE A 214 11.04 8.42 11.03
CA PHE A 214 10.81 9.47 10.04
C PHE A 214 11.48 9.16 8.70
N LEU A 215 12.72 8.66 8.71
CA LEU A 215 13.41 8.23 7.49
C LEU A 215 12.67 7.09 6.77
N ASN A 216 12.09 6.14 7.52
CA ASN A 216 11.31 5.06 6.91
C ASN A 216 10.00 5.57 6.30
N PHE A 217 9.36 6.55 6.94
CA PHE A 217 8.20 7.25 6.40
C PHE A 217 8.56 8.00 5.11
N ALA A 218 9.60 8.84 5.14
CA ALA A 218 10.06 9.60 3.98
C ALA A 218 10.51 8.68 2.82
N TYR A 219 11.21 7.58 3.15
CA TYR A 219 11.55 6.52 2.20
C TYR A 219 10.31 5.93 1.54
N THR A 220 9.28 5.61 2.34
CA THR A 220 8.04 5.01 1.85
C THR A 220 7.32 5.95 0.88
N LEU A 221 7.19 7.23 1.25
CA LEU A 221 6.59 8.25 0.38
C LEU A 221 7.38 8.44 -0.92
N LEU A 222 8.71 8.59 -0.83
CA LEU A 222 9.56 8.80 -1.98
C LEU A 222 9.44 7.64 -2.97
N VAL A 223 9.66 6.41 -2.50
CA VAL A 223 9.75 5.25 -3.37
C VAL A 223 8.39 4.89 -3.94
N LEU A 224 7.31 4.91 -3.14
CA LEU A 224 5.97 4.61 -3.62
C LEU A 224 5.57 5.55 -4.78
N ASN A 225 5.72 6.86 -4.58
CA ASN A 225 5.26 7.82 -5.57
C ASN A 225 6.18 7.88 -6.80
N TYR A 226 7.50 7.71 -6.63
CA TYR A 226 8.40 7.53 -7.76
C TYR A 226 8.03 6.28 -8.58
N SER A 227 7.93 5.12 -7.92
CA SER A 227 7.68 3.85 -8.61
C SER A 227 6.33 3.87 -9.33
N CYS A 228 5.30 4.46 -8.74
CA CYS A 228 3.94 4.42 -9.30
C CYS A 228 3.82 5.12 -10.67
N ILE A 229 4.74 6.02 -11.04
CA ILE A 229 4.72 6.63 -12.37
C ILE A 229 4.79 5.56 -13.47
N GLY A 230 5.62 4.52 -13.29
CA GLY A 230 5.69 3.39 -14.22
C GLY A 230 4.36 2.64 -14.34
N PHE A 231 3.66 2.45 -13.22
CA PHE A 231 2.32 1.87 -13.21
C PHE A 231 1.29 2.74 -13.96
N GLN A 232 1.49 4.06 -13.99
CA GLN A 232 0.56 4.98 -14.62
C GLN A 232 0.78 5.16 -16.13
N VAL A 233 2.04 5.25 -16.56
CA VAL A 233 2.37 5.48 -17.99
C VAL A 233 2.36 4.20 -18.80
N LEU A 234 2.53 3.03 -18.17
CA LEU A 234 2.50 1.67 -18.77
C LEU A 234 3.64 1.36 -19.75
N SER A 235 4.10 2.34 -20.53
CA SER A 235 5.14 2.22 -21.53
C SER A 235 6.54 2.08 -20.91
N PHE A 236 7.36 1.21 -21.50
CA PHE A 236 8.76 1.05 -21.10
C PHE A 236 9.56 2.35 -21.24
N LYS A 237 9.43 3.01 -22.41
CA LYS A 237 10.20 4.21 -22.75
C LYS A 237 9.84 5.38 -21.82
N GLU A 238 8.55 5.62 -21.60
CA GLU A 238 8.08 6.72 -20.75
C GLU A 238 8.40 6.47 -19.27
N THR A 239 8.34 5.21 -18.83
CA THR A 239 8.76 4.82 -17.48
C THR A 239 10.24 5.15 -17.27
N LEU A 240 11.12 4.71 -18.18
CA LEU A 240 12.55 5.00 -18.06
C LEU A 240 12.87 6.49 -18.18
N ALA A 241 12.23 7.21 -19.10
CA ALA A 241 12.43 8.67 -19.25
C ALA A 241 12.02 9.42 -17.97
N SER A 242 10.87 9.07 -17.39
CA SER A 242 10.40 9.64 -16.12
C SER A 242 11.35 9.31 -14.97
N TYR A 243 11.85 8.08 -14.91
CA TYR A 243 12.78 7.67 -13.86
C TYR A 243 14.15 8.32 -13.99
N GLN A 244 14.64 8.47 -15.21
CA GLN A 244 15.91 9.12 -15.52
C GLN A 244 15.86 10.62 -15.21
N SER A 245 14.72 11.29 -15.42
CA SER A 245 14.59 12.73 -15.15
C SER A 245 14.86 13.10 -13.69
N VAL A 246 14.69 12.14 -12.77
CA VAL A 246 14.99 12.26 -11.35
C VAL A 246 16.12 11.30 -10.91
N TYR A 247 17.04 11.03 -11.83
CA TYR A 247 18.28 10.27 -11.58
C TYR A 247 18.07 8.91 -10.90
N TYR A 248 16.96 8.25 -11.22
CA TYR A 248 16.59 6.95 -10.66
C TYR A 248 16.53 6.89 -9.12
N VAL A 249 16.26 8.02 -8.46
CA VAL A 249 16.36 8.15 -6.99
C VAL A 249 15.53 7.09 -6.24
N GLY A 250 14.29 6.83 -6.64
CA GLY A 250 13.45 5.82 -6.00
C GLY A 250 13.79 4.37 -6.35
N THR A 251 14.70 4.13 -7.30
CA THR A 251 15.30 2.81 -7.56
C THR A 251 16.59 2.62 -6.75
N ILE A 252 17.45 3.63 -6.76
CA ILE A 252 18.77 3.60 -6.13
C ILE A 252 18.65 3.55 -4.61
N VAL A 253 17.77 4.37 -4.01
CA VAL A 253 17.61 4.44 -2.55
C VAL A 253 17.26 3.08 -1.92
N PRO A 254 16.24 2.32 -2.40
CA PRO A 254 16.01 0.95 -1.93
C PRO A 254 17.22 0.03 -2.04
N ILE A 255 17.95 0.05 -3.16
CA ILE A 255 19.13 -0.80 -3.37
C ILE A 255 20.21 -0.45 -2.35
N VAL A 256 20.51 0.83 -2.15
CA VAL A 256 21.49 1.29 -1.16
C VAL A 256 21.06 0.87 0.25
N CYS A 257 19.79 1.02 0.63
CA CYS A 257 19.29 0.55 1.92
C CYS A 257 19.52 -0.97 2.09
N LEU A 258 19.30 -1.76 1.05
CA LEU A 258 19.53 -3.21 1.10
C LEU A 258 21.01 -3.57 1.23
N LEU A 259 21.90 -2.90 0.49
CA LEU A 259 23.35 -3.10 0.59
C LEU A 259 23.85 -2.72 1.98
N LEU A 260 23.46 -1.57 2.49
CA LEU A 260 23.78 -1.14 3.86
C LEU A 260 23.24 -2.12 4.90
N GLY A 261 22.04 -2.69 4.70
CA GLY A 261 21.48 -3.71 5.59
C GLY A 261 22.28 -5.01 5.64
N ASN A 262 23.02 -5.33 4.58
CA ASN A 262 23.91 -6.49 4.54
C ASN A 262 25.25 -6.23 5.25
N VAL A 263 25.75 -5.00 5.17
CA VAL A 263 27.00 -4.56 5.84
C VAL A 263 26.76 -4.30 7.32
N PHE A 264 25.74 -3.51 7.65
CA PHE A 264 25.39 -3.08 9.00
C PHE A 264 24.22 -3.90 9.54
N LYS A 265 24.49 -5.14 9.96
CA LYS A 265 23.48 -6.00 10.58
C LYS A 265 23.28 -5.59 12.04
N PRO A 266 22.08 -5.12 12.44
CA PRO A 266 21.84 -4.82 13.84
C PRO A 266 21.99 -6.08 14.69
N ALA A 267 22.63 -5.94 15.87
CA ALA A 267 22.73 -7.03 16.84
C ALA A 267 21.32 -7.56 17.16
N ARG A 268 21.14 -8.89 17.10
CA ARG A 268 19.86 -9.50 17.48
C ARG A 268 19.61 -9.18 18.95
N LYS A 269 18.54 -8.44 19.25
CA LYS A 269 18.00 -8.45 20.62
C LYS A 269 17.63 -9.91 20.96
N PRO A 270 18.05 -10.43 22.12
CA PRO A 270 17.60 -11.74 22.58
C PRO A 270 16.07 -11.75 22.55
N LYS A 271 15.47 -12.81 22.00
CA LYS A 271 14.03 -13.01 22.17
C LYS A 271 13.80 -13.11 23.67
N ALA A 272 12.95 -12.24 24.23
CA ALA A 272 12.41 -12.48 25.56
C ALA A 272 11.84 -13.90 25.55
N GLN A 273 12.38 -14.78 26.39
CA GLN A 273 11.76 -16.07 26.65
C GLN A 273 10.34 -15.77 27.10
N LYS A 274 9.36 -16.30 26.38
CA LYS A 274 8.01 -16.38 26.92
C LYS A 274 8.15 -17.21 28.19
N ALA A 275 7.86 -16.63 29.34
CA ALA A 275 7.65 -17.40 30.55
C ALA A 275 6.50 -18.37 30.24
N GLU A 276 6.78 -19.67 30.38
CA GLU A 276 5.77 -20.74 30.40
C GLU A 276 4.86 -20.58 31.61
#